data_AF-A0A9X4ENT2-F1
#
_entry.id   AF-A0A9X4ENT2-F1
#
_cell.length_a   1.000
_cell.length_b   1.000
_cell.length_c   1.000
_cell.angle_alpha   90.00
_cell.angle_beta   90.00
_cell.angle_gamma   90.00
#
_symmetry.space_group_name_H-M   'P 1'
#
loop_
_entity.id
_entity.type
_entity.pdbx_description
1 polymer ?
#
loop_
_entity_poly.entity_id
_entity_poly.type
_entity_poly.pdbx_seq_one_letter_code
_entity_poly.pdbx_strand_id
1 'polypeptide(L)'
;MSNILKLGAVSLVFLALMITKNKFYHLIMFFEHTIQFGVPIALLYFLKHKNIPILLFYLKVFIALAFTCHGMYAIGVFYPLPGNFVTMTLNILPVQEEMAKNLLFVAGLLDFIIAIAIFIPKLSKVALLYACFWGIVTALARILSGFHYDFSLSIMHQYLYLTIYRLPHGLIPLLVYLYLVKNNSEKSRTNNSLVSV
;
A
#
# COMPACT_ATOMS: atom_id res chain seq x y z
N MET A 1 -11.71 -23.27 2.15
CA MET A 1 -10.83 -22.15 1.72
C MET A 1 -11.58 -21.00 1.05
N SER A 2 -12.33 -21.21 -0.05
CA SER A 2 -13.04 -20.12 -0.76
C SER A 2 -14.04 -19.34 0.11
N ASN A 3 -14.82 -20.02 0.95
CA ASN A 3 -15.80 -19.36 1.83
C ASN A 3 -15.14 -18.44 2.88
N ILE A 4 -13.96 -18.82 3.39
CA ILE A 4 -13.20 -18.01 4.36
C ILE A 4 -12.69 -16.73 3.69
N LEU A 5 -12.15 -16.85 2.47
CA LEU A 5 -11.70 -15.70 1.68
C LEU A 5 -12.85 -14.75 1.34
N LYS A 6 -14.03 -15.27 0.98
CA LYS A 6 -15.23 -14.46 0.72
C LYS A 6 -15.66 -13.71 1.97
N LEU A 7 -15.76 -14.40 3.10
CA LEU A 7 -16.10 -13.77 4.38
C LEU A 7 -15.10 -12.68 4.74
N GLY A 8 -13.79 -12.97 4.64
CA GLY A 8 -12.73 -11.98 4.87
C GLY A 8 -12.81 -10.76 3.95
N ALA A 9 -13.06 -10.97 2.65
CA ALA A 9 -13.23 -9.86 1.71
C ALA A 9 -14.43 -8.97 2.09
N VAL A 10 -15.58 -9.57 2.40
CA VAL A 10 -16.78 -8.82 2.82
C VAL A 10 -16.54 -8.09 4.13
N SER A 11 -15.90 -8.73 5.12
CA SER A 11 -15.54 -8.10 6.39
C SER A 11 -14.58 -6.93 6.21
N LEU A 12 -13.61 -7.01 5.30
CA LEU A 12 -12.67 -5.92 5.03
C LEU A 12 -13.33 -4.75 4.28
N VAL A 13 -14.26 -5.02 3.36
CA VAL A 13 -15.08 -3.96 2.75
C VAL A 13 -15.92 -3.25 3.82
N PHE A 14 -16.60 -4.02 4.68
CA PHE A 14 -17.38 -3.46 5.77
C PHE A 14 -16.50 -2.62 6.72
N LEU A 15 -15.31 -3.12 7.08
CA LEU A 15 -14.35 -2.38 7.88
C LEU A 15 -13.93 -1.07 7.20
N ALA A 16 -13.63 -1.09 5.90
CA ALA A 16 -13.28 0.12 5.14
C ALA A 16 -14.41 1.15 5.15
N LEU A 17 -15.68 0.71 5.06
CA LEU A 17 -16.85 1.59 5.19
C LEU A 17 -16.95 2.19 6.60
N MET A 18 -16.74 1.40 7.65
CA MET A 18 -16.76 1.90 9.03
C MET A 18 -15.64 2.92 9.30
N ILE A 19 -14.43 2.68 8.78
CA ILE A 19 -13.32 3.63 8.91
C ILE A 19 -13.62 4.92 8.13
N THR A 20 -14.25 4.81 6.95
CA THR A 20 -14.67 5.96 6.15
C THR A 20 -15.72 6.79 6.88
N LYS A 21 -16.71 6.15 7.52
CA LYS A 21 -17.68 6.82 8.39
C LYS A 21 -17.00 7.58 9.52
N ASN A 22 -16.01 6.97 10.17
CA ASN A 22 -15.24 7.60 11.25
C ASN A 22 -14.36 8.77 10.77
N LYS A 23 -14.13 8.88 9.46
CA LYS A 23 -13.41 9.99 8.80
C LYS A 23 -14.38 10.90 8.05
N PHE A 24 -15.55 11.17 8.64
CA PHE A 24 -16.55 12.11 8.11
C PHE A 24 -16.95 11.81 6.65
N TYR A 25 -17.03 10.53 6.28
CA TYR A 25 -17.38 10.07 4.94
C TYR A 25 -16.43 10.52 3.82
N HIS A 26 -15.17 10.82 4.14
CA HIS A 26 -14.15 11.07 3.12
C HIS A 26 -13.96 9.80 2.27
N LEU A 27 -14.52 9.77 1.06
CA LEU A 27 -14.46 8.61 0.16
C LEU A 27 -13.02 8.16 -0.14
N ILE A 28 -12.07 9.07 -0.07
CA ILE A 28 -10.64 8.78 -0.19
C ILE A 28 -10.16 7.79 0.86
N MET A 29 -10.72 7.84 2.07
CA MET A 29 -10.43 6.85 3.11
C MET A 29 -10.84 5.45 2.67
N PHE A 30 -11.98 5.30 1.99
CA PHE A 30 -12.42 4.00 1.48
C PHE A 30 -11.42 3.48 0.45
N PHE A 31 -11.08 4.33 -0.52
CA PHE A 31 -10.18 3.96 -1.60
C PHE A 31 -8.73 3.77 -1.16
N GLU A 32 -8.27 4.42 -0.09
CA GLU A 32 -6.98 4.16 0.54
C GLU A 32 -6.86 2.70 0.99
N HIS A 33 -7.95 2.11 1.51
CA HIS A 33 -7.97 0.71 1.94
C HIS A 33 -8.21 -0.29 0.79
N THR A 34 -8.24 0.16 -0.47
CA THR A 34 -8.51 -0.70 -1.64
C THR A 34 -7.54 -1.86 -1.76
N ILE A 35 -6.26 -1.69 -1.42
CA ILE A 35 -5.31 -2.81 -1.39
C ILE A 35 -5.82 -3.92 -0.44
N GLN A 36 -6.34 -3.57 0.73
CA GLN A 36 -6.61 -4.54 1.78
C GLN A 36 -7.83 -5.42 1.44
N PHE A 37 -8.92 -4.81 0.99
CA PHE A 37 -10.11 -5.56 0.59
C PHE A 37 -10.05 -6.03 -0.86
N GLY A 38 -9.32 -5.33 -1.73
CA GLY A 38 -9.19 -5.67 -3.15
C GLY A 38 -8.35 -6.93 -3.38
N VAL A 39 -7.27 -7.13 -2.63
CA VAL A 39 -6.42 -8.32 -2.75
C VAL A 39 -7.18 -9.64 -2.57
N PRO A 40 -7.97 -9.87 -1.50
CA PRO A 40 -8.72 -11.12 -1.37
C PRO A 40 -9.77 -11.27 -2.47
N ILE A 41 -10.35 -10.18 -2.99
CA ILE A 41 -11.27 -10.21 -4.15
C ILE A 41 -10.52 -10.64 -5.42
N ALA A 42 -9.37 -10.05 -5.71
CA ALA A 42 -8.54 -10.44 -6.85
C ALA A 42 -8.04 -11.89 -6.74
N LEU A 43 -7.70 -12.34 -5.54
CA LEU A 43 -7.32 -13.73 -5.29
C LEU A 43 -8.50 -14.69 -5.55
N LEU A 44 -9.71 -14.37 -5.09
CA LEU A 44 -10.91 -15.15 -5.37
C LEU A 44 -11.18 -15.25 -6.88
N TYR A 45 -11.02 -14.15 -7.61
CA TYR A 45 -11.13 -14.14 -9.07
C TYR A 45 -10.07 -15.04 -9.72
N PHE A 46 -8.82 -14.93 -9.27
CA PHE A 46 -7.71 -15.74 -9.77
C PHE A 46 -7.92 -17.24 -9.55
N LEU A 47 -8.42 -17.65 -8.38
CA LEU A 47 -8.70 -19.05 -8.08
C LEU A 47 -9.73 -19.67 -9.06
N LYS A 48 -10.62 -18.85 -9.63
CA LYS A 48 -11.63 -19.30 -10.60
C LYS A 48 -11.12 -19.29 -12.04
N HIS A 49 -10.42 -18.23 -12.45
CA HIS A 49 -10.08 -18.00 -13.86
C HIS A 49 -8.62 -18.31 -14.22
N LYS A 50 -7.74 -18.39 -13.23
CA LYS A 50 -6.28 -18.63 -13.37
C LYS A 50 -5.57 -17.68 -14.34
N ASN A 51 -6.12 -16.49 -14.57
CA ASN A 51 -5.57 -15.49 -15.49
C ASN A 51 -4.60 -14.55 -14.76
N ILE A 52 -3.31 -14.82 -14.86
CA ILE A 52 -2.26 -14.04 -14.20
C ILE A 52 -2.17 -12.60 -14.74
N PRO A 53 -2.15 -12.34 -16.07
CA PRO A 53 -2.11 -10.97 -16.59
C PRO A 53 -3.21 -10.07 -16.02
N ILE A 54 -4.44 -10.58 -15.95
CA ILE A 54 -5.58 -9.85 -15.38
C ILE A 54 -5.41 -9.64 -13.87
N LEU A 55 -4.94 -10.66 -13.14
CA LEU A 55 -4.63 -10.53 -11.70
C LEU A 55 -3.62 -9.41 -11.45
N LEU A 56 -2.50 -9.39 -12.20
CA LEU A 56 -1.47 -8.36 -12.05
C LEU A 56 -2.01 -6.97 -12.38
N PHE A 57 -2.86 -6.85 -13.40
CA PHE A 57 -3.49 -5.59 -13.73
C PHE A 57 -4.35 -5.06 -12.57
N TYR A 58 -5.23 -5.89 -11.99
CA TYR A 58 -6.04 -5.48 -10.84
C TYR A 58 -5.21 -5.15 -9.61
N LEU A 59 -4.18 -5.93 -9.30
CA LEU A 59 -3.29 -5.62 -8.18
C LEU A 59 -2.59 -4.26 -8.37
N LYS A 60 -2.13 -3.93 -9.58
CA LYS A 60 -1.57 -2.61 -9.90
C LYS A 60 -2.61 -1.50 -9.75
N VAL A 61 -3.85 -1.73 -10.18
CA VAL A 61 -4.96 -0.77 -9.98
C VAL A 61 -5.21 -0.53 -8.50
N PHE A 62 -5.26 -1.57 -7.66
CA PHE A 62 -5.45 -1.41 -6.23
C PHE A 62 -4.29 -0.66 -5.57
N ILE A 63 -3.05 -0.94 -5.99
CA ILE A 63 -1.87 -0.20 -5.53
C ILE A 63 -1.97 1.27 -5.92
N ALA A 64 -2.24 1.56 -7.19
CA ALA A 64 -2.36 2.92 -7.69
C ALA A 64 -3.46 3.71 -6.96
N LEU A 65 -4.64 3.10 -6.75
CA LEU A 65 -5.73 3.71 -6.00
C LEU A 65 -5.34 4.00 -4.54
N ALA A 66 -4.76 3.01 -3.86
CA ALA A 66 -4.36 3.18 -2.47
C ALA A 66 -3.35 4.32 -2.29
N PHE A 67 -2.31 4.36 -3.13
CA PHE A 67 -1.28 5.40 -3.07
C PHE A 67 -1.79 6.76 -3.55
N THR A 68 -2.65 6.84 -4.58
CA THR A 68 -3.29 8.10 -4.99
C THR A 68 -4.10 8.70 -3.83
N CYS A 69 -4.88 7.87 -3.14
CA CYS A 69 -5.68 8.32 -2.01
C CYS A 69 -4.83 8.68 -0.79
N HIS A 70 -3.78 7.91 -0.53
CA HIS A 70 -2.81 8.23 0.52
C HIS A 70 -2.09 9.56 0.25
N GLY A 71 -1.62 9.76 -0.99
CA GLY A 71 -0.97 10.98 -1.43
C GLY A 71 -1.90 12.19 -1.37
N MET A 72 -3.19 12.02 -1.65
CA MET A 72 -4.15 13.12 -1.51
C MET A 72 -4.29 13.61 -0.06
N TYR A 73 -4.25 12.70 0.92
CA TYR A 73 -4.17 13.08 2.33
C TYR A 73 -2.85 13.75 2.68
N ALA A 74 -1.73 13.23 2.17
CA ALA A 74 -0.39 13.74 2.50
C ALA A 74 -0.12 15.16 1.92
N ILE A 75 -0.69 15.48 0.76
CA ILE A 75 -0.60 16.82 0.16
C ILE A 75 -1.45 17.85 0.90
N GLY A 76 -2.58 17.45 1.50
CA GLY A 76 -3.38 18.35 2.33
C GLY A 76 -4.22 19.40 1.58
N VAL A 77 -4.26 19.37 0.24
CA VAL A 77 -4.93 20.41 -0.59
C VAL A 77 -6.43 20.17 -0.72
N PHE A 78 -6.86 18.95 -1.08
CA PHE A 78 -8.28 18.63 -1.26
C PHE A 78 -8.93 18.08 0.02
N TYR A 79 -8.11 17.43 0.87
CA TYR A 79 -8.51 16.89 2.16
C TYR A 79 -7.51 17.34 3.20
N PRO A 80 -7.94 17.60 4.45
CA PRO A 80 -7.03 18.06 5.48
C PRO A 80 -5.96 17.00 5.75
N LEU A 81 -4.71 17.46 5.84
CA LEU A 81 -3.58 16.62 6.24
C LEU A 81 -3.89 15.97 7.61
N PRO A 82 -3.92 14.63 7.72
CA PRO A 82 -4.25 14.00 8.99
C PRO A 82 -3.22 14.33 10.06
N GLY A 83 -3.67 14.87 11.20
CA GLY A 83 -2.79 15.18 12.34
C GLY A 83 -1.92 14.00 12.78
N ASN A 84 -2.47 12.78 12.73
CA ASN A 84 -1.71 11.56 13.03
C ASN A 84 -0.48 11.37 12.13
N PHE A 85 -0.48 11.80 10.87
CA PHE A 85 0.69 11.68 9.99
C PHE A 85 1.80 12.63 10.44
N VAL A 86 1.42 13.85 10.81
CA VAL A 86 2.34 14.85 11.37
C VAL A 86 2.90 14.36 12.69
N THR A 87 2.05 13.91 13.62
CA THR A 87 2.47 13.36 14.92
C THR A 87 3.38 12.16 14.78
N MET A 88 3.06 11.20 13.89
CA MET A 88 3.96 10.05 13.65
C MET A 88 5.33 10.51 13.14
N THR A 89 5.37 11.52 12.28
CA THR A 89 6.63 12.06 11.76
C THR A 89 7.45 12.72 12.86
N LEU A 90 6.81 13.57 13.68
CA LEU A 90 7.45 14.25 14.81
C LEU A 90 7.95 13.28 15.89
N ASN A 91 7.20 12.20 16.13
CA ASN A 91 7.57 11.21 17.13
C ASN A 91 8.76 10.32 16.70
N ILE A 92 9.02 10.21 15.39
CA ILE A 92 10.06 9.33 14.84
C ILE A 92 11.30 10.13 14.40
N LEU A 93 11.11 11.33 13.86
CA LEU A 93 12.17 12.17 13.32
C LEU A 93 12.36 13.42 14.19
N PRO A 94 13.61 13.83 14.49
CA PRO A 94 13.89 15.04 15.27
C PRO A 94 13.75 16.29 14.39
N VAL A 95 12.54 16.55 13.90
CA VAL A 95 12.22 17.66 13.00
C VAL A 95 11.10 18.53 13.57
N GLN A 96 11.01 19.77 13.10
CA GLN A 96 9.90 20.66 13.45
C GLN A 96 8.66 20.39 12.59
N GLU A 97 7.50 20.86 13.05
CA GLU A 97 6.21 20.60 12.40
C GLU A 97 6.15 21.06 10.94
N GLU A 98 6.72 22.22 10.62
CA GLU A 98 6.78 22.73 9.24
C GLU A 98 7.57 21.79 8.33
N MET A 99 8.72 21.30 8.80
CA MET A 99 9.53 20.32 8.07
C MET A 99 8.79 18.99 7.90
N ALA A 100 8.08 18.52 8.93
CA ALA A 100 7.25 17.31 8.84
C ALA A 100 6.15 17.45 7.78
N LYS A 101 5.46 18.59 7.73
CA LYS A 101 4.44 18.87 6.70
C LYS A 101 5.05 18.93 5.30
N ASN A 102 6.22 19.56 5.14
CA ASN A 102 6.92 19.62 3.85
C ASN A 102 7.36 18.23 3.37
N LEU A 103 7.87 17.38 4.26
CA LEU A 103 8.20 15.99 3.95
C LEU A 103 6.97 15.18 3.51
N LEU A 104 5.85 15.32 4.22
CA LEU A 104 4.59 14.65 3.87
C LEU A 104 4.04 15.14 2.52
N PHE A 105 4.15 16.44 2.24
CA PHE A 105 3.75 17.00 0.95
C PHE A 105 4.57 16.40 -0.21
N VAL A 106 5.90 16.32 -0.06
CA VAL A 106 6.78 15.70 -1.06
C VAL A 106 6.46 14.21 -1.23
N ALA A 107 6.28 13.48 -0.13
CA ALA A 107 5.87 12.07 -0.18
C ALA A 107 4.54 11.90 -0.93
N GLY A 108 3.57 12.79 -0.67
CA GLY A 108 2.29 12.78 -1.35
C GLY A 108 2.39 13.01 -2.86
N LEU A 109 3.24 13.92 -3.32
CA LEU A 109 3.51 14.11 -4.75
C LEU A 109 4.12 12.87 -5.39
N LEU A 110 5.07 12.22 -4.70
CA LEU A 110 5.71 11.00 -5.18
C LEU A 110 4.68 9.84 -5.28
N ASP A 111 3.70 9.77 -4.40
CA ASP A 111 2.64 8.77 -4.45
C ASP A 111 1.78 8.87 -5.72
N PHE A 112 1.50 10.08 -6.21
CA PHE A 112 0.82 10.26 -7.50
C PHE A 112 1.71 9.83 -8.67
N ILE A 113 3.00 10.18 -8.62
CA ILE A 113 3.96 9.81 -9.67
C ILE A 113 4.05 8.28 -9.78
N ILE A 114 4.19 7.58 -8.66
CA ILE A 114 4.30 6.11 -8.67
C ILE A 114 2.98 5.43 -9.04
N ALA A 115 1.83 6.01 -8.69
CA ALA A 115 0.52 5.49 -9.09
C ALA A 115 0.34 5.48 -10.63
N ILE A 116 0.95 6.44 -11.33
CA ILE A 116 0.98 6.47 -12.80
C ILE A 116 2.11 5.57 -13.33
N ALA A 117 3.32 5.69 -12.77
CA ALA A 117 4.51 4.99 -13.25
C ALA A 117 4.39 3.45 -13.15
N ILE A 118 3.58 2.93 -12.23
CA ILE A 118 3.34 1.48 -12.08
C ILE A 118 2.77 0.81 -13.34
N PHE A 119 2.07 1.56 -14.20
CA PHE A 119 1.50 1.08 -15.46
C PHE A 119 2.47 1.18 -16.63
N ILE A 120 3.55 1.94 -16.51
CA ILE A 120 4.56 2.11 -17.55
C ILE A 120 5.57 0.95 -17.45
N PRO A 121 5.70 0.06 -18.45
CA PRO A 121 6.48 -1.18 -18.32
C PRO A 121 7.94 -0.99 -17.85
N LYS A 122 8.61 0.07 -18.31
CA LYS A 122 10.00 0.38 -17.94
C LYS A 122 10.14 0.89 -16.50
N LEU A 123 9.14 1.62 -16.00
CA LEU A 123 9.18 2.24 -14.66
C LEU A 123 8.49 1.39 -13.60
N SER A 124 7.65 0.44 -14.01
CA SER A 124 6.80 -0.37 -13.13
C SER A 124 7.58 -1.03 -11.99
N LYS A 125 8.76 -1.59 -12.27
CA LYS A 125 9.60 -2.24 -11.25
C LYS A 125 10.09 -1.26 -10.18
N VAL A 126 10.54 -0.08 -10.60
CA VAL A 126 11.04 0.98 -9.70
C VAL A 126 9.89 1.54 -8.87
N ALA A 127 8.74 1.80 -9.51
CA ALA A 127 7.54 2.25 -8.82
C ALA A 127 7.05 1.25 -7.76
N LEU A 128 7.08 -0.06 -8.06
CA LEU A 128 6.71 -1.12 -7.11
C LEU A 128 7.68 -1.23 -5.93
N LEU A 129 8.99 -1.03 -6.15
CA LEU A 129 9.98 -1.01 -5.06
C LEU A 129 9.79 0.21 -4.16
N TYR A 130 9.54 1.37 -4.74
CA TYR A 130 9.21 2.58 -3.98
C TYR A 130 7.94 2.37 -3.14
N ALA A 131 6.86 1.86 -3.76
CA ALA A 131 5.61 1.54 -3.07
C ALA A 131 5.82 0.50 -1.96
N CYS A 132 6.62 -0.53 -2.21
CA CYS A 132 7.00 -1.51 -1.19
C CYS A 132 7.69 -0.84 0.00
N PHE A 133 8.73 -0.06 -0.25
CA PHE A 133 9.52 0.62 0.77
C PHE A 133 8.63 1.51 1.64
N TRP A 134 7.89 2.44 1.04
CA TRP A 134 7.04 3.36 1.80
C TRP A 134 5.83 2.67 2.42
N GLY A 135 5.25 1.65 1.78
CA GLY A 135 4.19 0.85 2.35
C GLY A 135 4.61 0.10 3.63
N ILE A 136 5.86 -0.37 3.70
CA ILE A 136 6.42 -0.99 4.91
C ILE A 136 6.78 0.07 5.95
N VAL A 137 7.52 1.11 5.55
CA VAL A 137 7.99 2.17 6.47
C VAL A 137 6.82 2.86 7.14
N THR A 138 5.77 3.24 6.39
CA THR A 138 4.58 3.88 6.96
C THR A 138 3.74 2.93 7.81
N ALA A 139 3.71 1.62 7.50
CA ALA A 139 3.07 0.65 8.36
C ALA A 139 3.80 0.53 9.71
N LEU A 140 5.13 0.42 9.70
CA LEU A 140 5.96 0.35 10.90
C LEU A 140 5.97 1.66 11.70
N ALA A 141 5.85 2.81 11.03
CA ALA A 141 5.76 4.11 11.70
C ALA A 141 4.61 4.17 12.72
N ARG A 142 3.54 3.39 12.53
CA ARG A 142 2.39 3.36 13.45
C ARG A 142 2.76 2.80 14.82
N ILE A 143 3.56 1.74 14.86
CA ILE A 143 4.02 1.16 16.13
C ILE A 143 5.21 1.95 16.70
N LEU A 144 6.15 2.37 15.85
CA LEU A 144 7.32 3.12 16.27
C LEU A 144 6.95 4.48 16.86
N SER A 145 5.97 5.17 16.28
CA SER A 145 5.44 6.42 16.83
C SER A 145 4.84 6.25 18.23
N GLY A 146 4.35 5.06 18.59
CA GLY A 146 3.83 4.76 19.91
C GLY A 146 4.93 4.66 20.98
N PHE A 147 6.15 4.28 20.59
CA PHE A 147 7.29 4.13 21.50
C PHE A 147 7.99 5.44 21.86
N HIS A 148 7.47 6.59 21.43
CA HIS A 148 8.04 7.90 21.75
C HIS A 148 8.08 8.18 23.27
N TYR A 149 7.07 7.72 24.02
CA TYR A 149 6.97 8.01 25.46
C TYR A 149 7.57 6.91 26.34
N ASP A 150 7.32 5.64 26.02
CA ASP A 150 7.85 4.47 26.72
C ASP A 150 7.72 3.22 25.84
N PHE A 151 8.51 2.19 26.14
CA PHE A 151 8.36 0.87 25.54
C PHE A 151 7.57 -0.04 26.48
N SER A 152 6.32 -0.34 26.11
CA SER A 152 5.49 -1.27 26.88
C SER A 152 4.72 -2.26 26.00
N LEU A 153 4.41 -3.41 26.57
CA LEU A 153 3.62 -4.44 25.90
C LEU A 153 2.19 -3.96 25.59
N SER A 154 1.67 -3.02 26.39
CA SER A 154 0.39 -2.36 26.17
C SER A 154 0.41 -1.49 24.91
N ILE A 155 1.44 -0.66 24.75
CA ILE A 155 1.64 0.16 23.54
C ILE A 155 1.79 -0.75 22.33
N MET A 156 2.59 -1.81 22.44
CA MET A 156 2.73 -2.79 21.36
C MET A 156 1.37 -3.35 20.94
N HIS A 157 0.55 -3.82 21.89
CA HIS A 157 -0.78 -4.37 21.58
C HIS A 157 -1.69 -3.33 20.90
N GLN A 158 -1.65 -2.07 21.36
CA GLN A 158 -2.47 -0.98 20.83
C GLN A 158 -2.13 -0.62 19.38
N TYR A 159 -0.86 -0.67 18.97
CA TYR A 159 -0.45 -0.22 17.63
C TYR A 159 -0.08 -1.35 16.66
N LEU A 160 0.17 -2.57 17.17
CA LEU A 160 0.56 -3.71 16.32
C LEU A 160 -0.53 -4.07 15.31
N TYR A 161 -1.80 -4.04 15.71
CA TYR A 161 -2.90 -4.35 14.78
C TYR A 161 -2.95 -3.35 13.62
N LEU A 162 -2.68 -2.05 13.87
CA LEU A 162 -2.62 -1.02 12.84
C LEU A 162 -1.49 -1.28 11.85
N THR A 163 -0.36 -1.77 12.35
CA THR A 163 0.79 -2.17 11.53
C THR A 163 0.41 -3.35 10.64
N ILE A 164 -0.06 -4.45 11.23
CA ILE A 164 -0.45 -5.68 10.51
C ILE A 164 -1.51 -5.38 9.45
N TYR A 165 -2.53 -4.62 9.82
CA TYR A 165 -3.61 -4.20 8.92
C TYR A 165 -3.09 -3.39 7.72
N ARG A 166 -2.01 -2.62 7.90
CA ARG A 166 -1.46 -1.73 6.86
C ARG A 166 -0.31 -2.35 6.06
N LEU A 167 0.34 -3.40 6.55
CA LEU A 167 1.38 -4.15 5.83
C LEU A 167 1.05 -4.54 4.38
N PRO A 168 -0.22 -4.83 3.99
CA PRO A 168 -0.55 -5.06 2.59
C PRO A 168 -0.10 -3.95 1.62
N HIS A 169 -0.01 -2.69 2.08
CA HIS A 169 0.46 -1.58 1.25
C HIS A 169 1.92 -1.75 0.80
N GLY A 170 2.73 -2.48 1.56
CA GLY A 170 4.11 -2.80 1.19
C GLY A 170 4.28 -4.21 0.61
N LEU A 171 3.60 -5.20 1.20
CA LEU A 171 3.75 -6.60 0.80
C LEU A 171 3.18 -6.89 -0.59
N ILE A 172 2.08 -6.24 -0.98
CA ILE A 172 1.45 -6.49 -2.28
C ILE A 172 2.29 -5.93 -3.43
N PRO A 173 2.80 -4.68 -3.37
CA PRO A 173 3.81 -4.24 -4.34
C PRO A 173 5.02 -5.16 -4.43
N LEU A 174 5.52 -5.66 -3.30
CA LEU A 174 6.64 -6.60 -3.28
C LEU A 174 6.31 -7.89 -4.04
N LEU A 175 5.14 -8.49 -3.80
CA LEU A 175 4.70 -9.69 -4.50
C LEU A 175 4.61 -9.48 -6.02
N VAL A 176 4.02 -8.35 -6.44
CA VAL A 176 3.94 -7.99 -7.87
C VAL A 176 5.33 -7.79 -8.46
N TYR A 177 6.24 -7.12 -7.74
CA TYR A 177 7.63 -6.92 -8.16
C TYR A 177 8.36 -8.26 -8.36
N LEU A 178 8.33 -9.15 -7.36
CA LEU A 178 8.99 -10.45 -7.41
C LEU A 178 8.49 -11.29 -8.59
N TYR A 179 7.18 -11.27 -8.85
CA TYR A 179 6.61 -11.93 -10.02
C TYR A 179 7.15 -11.37 -11.34
N LEU A 180 7.21 -10.04 -11.48
CA LEU A 180 7.72 -9.40 -12.69
C LEU A 180 9.22 -9.67 -12.92
N VAL A 181 10.01 -9.76 -11.85
CA VAL A 181 11.44 -10.12 -11.96
C VAL A 181 11.58 -11.56 -12.43
N LYS A 182 10.89 -12.51 -11.80
CA LYS A 182 10.93 -13.93 -12.18
C LYS A 182 10.55 -14.15 -13.63
N ASN A 183 9.43 -13.58 -14.08
CA ASN A 183 8.92 -13.75 -15.44
C ASN A 183 9.87 -13.18 -16.51
N ASN A 184 10.55 -12.06 -16.23
CA ASN A 184 11.54 -11.51 -17.16
C ASN A 184 12.80 -12.37 -17.25
N SER A 185 13.25 -12.93 -16.13
CA SER A 185 14.38 -13.86 -16.11
C SER A 185 14.09 -15.13 -16.91
N GLU A 186 12.88 -15.68 -16.80
CA GLU A 186 12.44 -16.85 -17.57
C GLU A 186 12.40 -16.53 -19.07
N LYS A 187 11.81 -15.40 -19.47
CA LYS A 187 11.76 -14.98 -20.88
C LYS A 187 13.15 -14.77 -21.49
N SER A 188 14.09 -14.21 -20.73
CA SER A 188 15.48 -14.04 -21.18
C SER A 188 16.20 -15.38 -21.39
N ARG A 189 15.94 -16.38 -20.54
CA ARG A 189 16.54 -17.72 -20.67
C ARG A 189 16.04 -18.43 -21.92
N THR A 190 14.72 -18.40 -22.17
CA THR A 190 14.11 -19.03 -23.36
C THR A 190 14.61 -18.40 -24.66
N ASN A 191 14.78 -17.06 -24.70
CA ASN A 191 15.34 -16.40 -25.88
C ASN A 191 16.79 -16.81 -26.14
N ASN A 192 17.63 -16.93 -25.11
CA ASN A 192 19.01 -17.35 -25.29
C ASN A 192 19.14 -18.81 -25.77
N SER A 193 18.23 -19.71 -25.37
CA SER A 193 18.20 -21.09 -25.89
C SER A 193 17.75 -21.19 -27.34
N LEU A 194 16.92 -20.27 -27.83
CA LEU A 194 16.47 -20.26 -29.23
C LEU A 194 17.50 -19.66 -30.20
N VAL A 195 18.38 -18.78 -29.70
CA VAL A 195 19.45 -18.14 -30.51
C VAL A 195 20.72 -19.00 -30.57
N SER A 196 20.84 -20.03 -29.72
CA SER A 196 21.99 -20.95 -29.67
C SER A 196 21.80 -22.26 -30.45
N VAL A 197 20.73 -22.36 -31.24
CA VAL A 197 20.45 -23.45 -32.20
C VAL A 197 20.56 -22.90 -33.62
#